data_AF-A0A3D0JIH2-F1
#
_entry.id   AF-A0A3D0JIH2-F1
#
_cell.length_a   1.000
_cell.length_b   1.000
_cell.length_c   1.000
_cell.angle_alpha   90.00
_cell.angle_beta   90.00
_cell.angle_gamma   90.00
#
_symmetry.space_group_name_H-M   'P 1'
#
loop_
_entity.id
_entity.type
_entity.pdbx_description
1 polymer ?
#
loop_
_entity_poly.entity_id
_entity_poly.type
_entity_poly.pdbx_seq_one_letter_code
_entity_poly.pdbx_strand_id
1 'polypeptide(L)'
;GSNWLVRLKGKSTDAFDLNRFPIMGRDGSVRIGDVARVTRTQAERSELVRYAGEPAVLLAVMKAEGANTLELVDEVKDYIDTRNELESVTGTRLVLIDDQTIPTRKALTIMQNNALIGLMLVLVVAWIFLGLKIAVLTAIGIPFILAGTFWILQGMGQTLNVTVLLGVVIALGMLVDDAVVVVEAIYYRVERGFSGIDAVLDALTETAAPVTAAVLTTVAAFMPLMLLPGILGKFMMVIPLVVSVALLISLIEAFWMLPGHVLGSGMQLNAAGKMQQFRQRLNRGIRHLYTHALVRALRRPITTLVIAGVAFLGAVGLLASGQIRADFFASDPIRVFYVNLETEPGTKLERTLDLTLDIEKAVRANLGDQEARGIVAYAGQQFTETEPLRGSHRGQVLVGLNPEGREVSEIVNGMREAVLRVPGPSRVTFLELAGGPPAAKPISIKVRGSDFSELRSAADEIRAILQNTAGVKEITDDAQDGRLALQLKLDPDQVARSGLVPQEIARNIRILVDGEIVETVQDQG
;
A
#
# COMPACT_ATOMS: atom_id res chain seq x y z
N GLY A 1 -9.82 -13.92 -59.28
CA GLY A 1 -8.73 -12.98 -59.62
C GLY A 1 -7.86 -12.82 -58.39
N SER A 2 -6.54 -12.98 -58.52
CA SER A 2 -5.59 -12.78 -57.44
C SER A 2 -5.29 -11.30 -57.27
N ASN A 3 -5.54 -10.75 -56.07
CA ASN A 3 -5.17 -9.38 -55.72
C ASN A 3 -3.68 -9.35 -55.35
N TRP A 4 -2.92 -8.48 -56.01
CA TRP A 4 -1.51 -8.26 -55.72
C TRP A 4 -1.35 -7.07 -54.78
N LEU A 5 -0.57 -7.26 -53.71
CA LEU A 5 -0.13 -6.16 -52.84
C LEU A 5 1.08 -5.47 -53.50
N VAL A 6 0.89 -4.23 -53.94
CA VAL A 6 1.99 -3.38 -54.41
C VAL A 6 2.57 -2.65 -53.20
N ARG A 7 3.84 -2.91 -52.88
CA ARG A 7 4.55 -2.25 -51.78
C ARG A 7 5.83 -1.59 -52.30
N LEU A 8 5.96 -0.29 -52.05
CA LEU A 8 7.20 0.45 -52.27
C LEU A 8 8.16 0.20 -51.10
N LYS A 9 9.35 -0.34 -51.39
CA LYS A 9 10.43 -0.49 -50.41
C LYS A 9 11.43 0.66 -50.60
N GLY A 10 11.35 1.69 -49.75
CA GLY A 10 12.24 2.85 -49.78
C GLY A 10 12.92 3.19 -48.45
N LYS A 11 12.56 2.48 -47.36
CA LYS A 11 13.16 2.66 -46.03
C LYS A 11 14.11 1.51 -45.75
N SER A 12 15.28 1.83 -45.19
CA SER A 12 16.25 0.86 -44.70
C SER A 12 16.51 1.10 -43.22
N THR A 13 16.68 0.04 -42.45
CA THR A 13 17.09 0.11 -41.04
C THR A 13 18.63 0.11 -40.91
N ASP A 14 19.34 -0.23 -41.99
CA ASP A 14 20.78 -0.12 -42.02
C ASP A 14 21.20 1.35 -42.23
N ALA A 15 21.75 1.96 -41.18
CA ALA A 15 22.25 3.32 -41.24
C ALA A 15 23.30 3.49 -42.37
N PHE A 16 24.11 2.47 -42.67
CA PHE A 16 25.16 2.57 -43.69
C PHE A 16 24.61 2.71 -45.12
N ASP A 17 23.35 2.36 -45.36
CA ASP A 17 22.68 2.64 -46.64
C ASP A 17 22.62 4.14 -46.92
N LEU A 18 22.63 5.00 -45.90
CA LEU A 18 22.65 6.46 -46.07
C LEU A 18 23.84 6.92 -46.90
N ASN A 19 24.98 6.23 -46.83
CA ASN A 19 26.19 6.59 -47.59
C ASN A 19 25.99 6.63 -49.10
N ARG A 20 25.00 5.91 -49.65
CA ARG A 20 24.76 5.84 -51.11
C ARG A 20 23.82 6.94 -51.62
N PHE A 21 23.13 7.65 -50.73
CA PHE A 21 22.14 8.64 -51.14
C PHE A 21 22.84 9.86 -51.77
N PRO A 22 22.40 10.31 -52.95
CA PRO A 22 22.95 11.49 -53.59
C PRO A 22 22.37 12.77 -52.99
N ILE A 23 23.26 13.73 -52.71
CA ILE A 23 22.95 15.13 -52.45
C ILE A 23 23.20 15.88 -53.76
N MET A 24 22.17 16.56 -54.27
CA MET A 24 22.28 17.39 -55.48
C MET A 24 22.96 18.71 -55.14
N GLY A 25 24.15 18.94 -55.70
CA GLY A 25 24.87 20.20 -55.66
C GLY A 25 24.72 21.00 -56.97
N ARG A 26 25.33 22.18 -57.02
CA ARG A 26 25.36 23.03 -58.24
C ARG A 26 26.11 22.38 -59.40
N ASP A 27 27.18 21.64 -59.12
CA ASP A 27 28.12 21.10 -60.11
C ASP A 27 27.99 19.58 -60.30
N GLY A 28 26.99 18.92 -59.70
CA GLY A 28 26.76 17.49 -59.79
C GLY A 28 26.16 16.87 -58.52
N SER A 29 26.05 15.53 -58.48
CA SER A 29 25.62 14.79 -57.30
C SER A 29 26.82 14.31 -56.48
N VAL A 30 26.82 14.60 -55.18
CA VAL A 30 27.81 14.08 -54.23
C VAL A 30 27.10 13.12 -53.28
N ARG A 31 27.73 12.02 -52.85
CA ARG A 31 27.05 11.09 -51.94
C ARG A 31 27.18 11.56 -50.48
N ILE A 32 26.24 11.18 -49.62
CA ILE A 32 26.32 11.50 -48.17
C ILE A 32 27.65 11.00 -47.59
N GLY A 33 28.10 9.81 -47.98
CA GLY A 33 29.36 9.23 -47.47
C GLY A 33 30.62 10.02 -47.85
N ASP A 34 30.55 10.89 -48.86
CA ASP A 34 31.67 11.74 -49.28
C ASP A 34 31.78 13.01 -48.41
N VAL A 35 30.70 13.42 -47.75
CA VAL A 35 30.61 14.68 -46.97
C VAL A 35 30.33 14.47 -45.47
N ALA A 36 29.93 13.26 -45.07
CA ALA A 36 29.60 12.93 -43.69
C ALA A 36 30.08 11.52 -43.33
N ARG A 37 30.40 11.32 -42.04
CA ARG A 37 30.71 10.00 -41.49
C ARG A 37 29.45 9.40 -40.88
N VAL A 38 28.94 8.32 -41.47
CA VAL A 38 27.83 7.56 -40.92
C VAL A 38 28.36 6.47 -39.99
N THR A 39 27.96 6.50 -38.72
CA THR A 39 28.33 5.48 -37.72
C THR A 39 27.10 4.93 -37.03
N ARG A 40 27.15 3.65 -36.67
CA ARG A 40 26.18 3.05 -35.73
C ARG A 40 26.75 3.18 -34.32
N THR A 41 26.04 3.91 -33.46
CA THR A 41 26.43 4.12 -32.05
C THR A 41 25.24 3.88 -31.14
N GLN A 42 25.50 3.73 -29.84
CA GLN A 42 24.47 3.77 -28.82
C GLN A 42 24.01 5.22 -28.60
N ALA A 43 22.73 5.39 -28.29
CA ALA A 43 22.23 6.65 -27.77
C ALA A 43 22.93 7.01 -26.46
N GLU A 44 22.97 8.30 -26.14
CA GLU A 44 23.49 8.76 -24.86
C GLU A 44 22.68 8.14 -23.72
N ARG A 45 23.38 7.62 -22.70
CA ARG A 45 22.74 6.94 -21.57
C ARG A 45 22.09 8.00 -20.69
N SER A 46 20.79 7.89 -20.48
CA SER A 46 20.07 8.71 -19.51
C SER A 46 20.15 8.15 -18.10
N GLU A 47 20.42 6.85 -17.97
CA GLU A 47 20.34 6.09 -16.72
C GLU A 47 21.47 5.07 -16.63
N LEU A 48 22.01 4.88 -15.42
CA LEU A 48 22.96 3.82 -15.12
C LEU A 48 22.54 3.12 -13.82
N VAL A 49 22.57 1.79 -13.83
CA VAL A 49 22.18 0.98 -12.67
C VAL A 49 23.26 -0.04 -12.37
N ARG A 50 23.53 -0.24 -11.08
CA ARG A 50 24.42 -1.27 -10.55
C ARG A 50 23.70 -2.08 -9.48
N TYR A 51 23.89 -3.39 -9.54
CA TYR A 51 23.46 -4.32 -8.49
C TYR A 51 24.63 -5.21 -8.12
N ALA A 52 24.97 -5.27 -6.83
CA ALA A 52 26.11 -6.03 -6.32
C ALA A 52 27.45 -5.72 -7.04
N GLY A 53 27.62 -4.49 -7.53
CA GLY A 53 28.81 -4.06 -8.29
C GLY A 53 28.78 -4.34 -9.80
N GLU A 54 27.82 -5.12 -10.28
CA GLU A 54 27.66 -5.48 -11.70
C GLU A 54 26.70 -4.53 -12.43
N PRO A 55 26.87 -4.29 -13.76
CA PRO A 55 25.88 -3.59 -14.57
C PRO A 55 24.52 -4.27 -14.49
N ALA A 56 23.47 -3.50 -14.24
CA ALA A 56 22.10 -4.01 -14.15
C ALA A 56 21.13 -3.17 -14.97
N VAL A 57 19.93 -3.72 -15.19
CA VAL A 57 18.77 -3.01 -15.70
C VAL A 57 17.67 -3.15 -14.67
N LEU A 58 17.11 -2.03 -14.21
CA LEU A 58 16.00 -2.04 -13.27
C LEU A 58 14.68 -2.02 -14.04
N LEU A 59 13.82 -3.01 -13.78
CA LEU A 59 12.48 -3.09 -14.36
C LEU A 59 11.45 -2.91 -13.24
N ALA A 60 10.65 -1.85 -13.35
CA ALA A 60 9.51 -1.63 -12.47
C ALA A 60 8.27 -2.32 -13.04
N VAL A 61 7.76 -3.33 -12.34
CA VAL A 61 6.54 -4.04 -12.71
C VAL A 61 5.36 -3.42 -11.96
N MET A 62 4.44 -2.82 -12.69
CA MET A 62 3.20 -2.29 -12.12
C MET A 62 2.06 -3.26 -12.42
N LYS A 63 1.24 -3.59 -11.40
CA LYS A 63 0.07 -4.43 -11.61
C LYS A 63 -0.98 -3.68 -12.44
N ALA A 64 -1.68 -4.41 -13.30
CA ALA A 64 -2.87 -3.88 -13.94
C ALA A 64 -4.02 -3.68 -12.94
N GLU A 65 -5.00 -2.87 -13.32
CA GLU A 65 -6.24 -2.73 -12.55
C GLU A 65 -6.95 -4.09 -12.42
N GLY A 66 -7.49 -4.40 -11.24
CA GLY A 66 -8.17 -5.68 -10.97
C GLY A 66 -7.27 -6.93 -10.86
N ALA A 67 -6.00 -6.86 -11.29
CA ALA A 67 -5.08 -8.00 -11.19
C ALA A 67 -4.79 -8.38 -9.72
N ASN A 68 -4.71 -9.69 -9.46
CA ASN A 68 -4.33 -10.25 -8.17
C ASN A 68 -2.82 -10.11 -7.97
N THR A 69 -2.42 -9.28 -7.00
CA THR A 69 -1.00 -9.01 -6.72
C THR A 69 -0.24 -10.24 -6.25
N LEU A 70 -0.88 -11.15 -5.48
CA LEU A 70 -0.22 -12.34 -4.96
C LEU A 70 0.13 -13.31 -6.09
N GLU A 71 -0.84 -13.59 -6.94
CA GLU A 71 -0.70 -14.45 -8.12
C GLU A 71 0.31 -13.88 -9.12
N LEU A 72 0.23 -12.58 -9.41
CA LEU A 72 1.19 -11.89 -10.29
C LEU A 72 2.64 -12.07 -9.82
N VAL A 73 2.90 -11.92 -8.50
CA VAL A 73 4.26 -12.07 -7.98
C VAL A 73 4.71 -13.52 -8.00
N ASP A 74 3.82 -14.48 -7.77
CA ASP A 74 4.16 -15.90 -7.88
C ASP A 74 4.51 -16.25 -9.34
N GLU A 75 3.74 -15.78 -10.32
CA GLU A 75 4.06 -15.95 -11.75
C GLU A 75 5.39 -15.28 -12.14
N VAL A 76 5.67 -14.09 -11.62
CA VAL A 76 6.95 -13.40 -11.86
C VAL A 76 8.12 -14.17 -11.26
N LYS A 77 7.97 -14.74 -10.06
CA LYS A 77 9.00 -15.58 -9.44
C LYS A 77 9.26 -16.83 -10.26
N ASP A 78 8.20 -17.53 -10.66
CA ASP A 78 8.31 -18.72 -11.51
C ASP A 78 9.00 -18.40 -12.85
N TYR A 79 8.68 -17.24 -13.44
CA TYR A 79 9.35 -16.75 -14.65
C TYR A 79 10.83 -16.46 -14.41
N ILE A 80 11.17 -15.80 -13.30
CA ILE A 80 12.56 -15.51 -12.91
C ILE A 80 13.35 -16.81 -12.75
N ASP A 81 12.81 -17.78 -12.03
CA ASP A 81 13.47 -19.06 -11.76
C ASP A 81 13.69 -19.84 -13.07
N THR A 82 12.67 -19.95 -13.91
CA THR A 82 12.76 -20.61 -15.22
C THR A 82 13.79 -19.94 -16.14
N ARG A 83 13.89 -18.60 -16.11
CA ARG A 83 14.87 -17.87 -16.95
C ARG A 83 16.28 -17.96 -16.40
N ASN A 84 16.44 -18.00 -15.08
CA ASN A 84 17.75 -18.14 -14.44
C ASN A 84 18.37 -19.52 -14.68
N GLU A 85 17.59 -20.57 -14.98
CA GLU A 85 18.15 -21.85 -15.46
C GLU A 85 18.97 -21.70 -16.76
N LEU A 86 18.68 -20.68 -17.57
CA LEU A 86 19.39 -20.36 -18.81
C LEU A 86 20.52 -19.33 -18.62
N GLU A 87 20.85 -18.95 -17.38
CA GLU A 87 21.89 -17.94 -17.08
C GLU A 87 23.23 -18.28 -17.74
N SER A 88 23.60 -19.57 -17.79
CA SER A 88 24.84 -20.03 -18.44
C SER A 88 24.87 -19.80 -19.96
N VAL A 89 23.71 -19.68 -20.61
CA VAL A 89 23.55 -19.47 -22.05
C VAL A 89 23.36 -18.00 -22.38
N THR A 90 22.56 -17.29 -21.58
CA THR A 90 22.22 -15.88 -21.83
C THR A 90 23.24 -14.91 -21.23
N GLY A 91 24.00 -15.32 -20.22
CA GLY A 91 24.87 -14.45 -19.43
C GLY A 91 24.10 -13.42 -18.60
N THR A 92 22.78 -13.60 -18.43
CA THR A 92 21.90 -12.67 -17.72
C THR A 92 21.20 -13.36 -16.57
N ARG A 93 21.16 -12.69 -15.41
CA ARG A 93 20.47 -13.16 -14.21
C ARG A 93 19.38 -12.17 -13.82
N LEU A 94 18.18 -12.68 -13.58
CA LEU A 94 17.05 -11.93 -13.07
C LEU A 94 16.99 -12.04 -11.55
N VAL A 95 16.82 -10.90 -10.88
CA VAL A 95 16.77 -10.83 -9.40
C VAL A 95 15.58 -9.99 -8.98
N LEU A 96 14.74 -10.53 -8.10
CA LEU A 96 13.61 -9.82 -7.51
C LEU A 96 14.10 -8.99 -6.31
N ILE A 97 14.16 -7.67 -6.47
CA ILE A 97 14.66 -6.74 -5.45
C ILE A 97 13.59 -6.37 -4.42
N ASP A 98 12.40 -6.04 -4.90
CA ASP A 98 11.25 -5.67 -4.06
C ASP A 98 10.07 -6.62 -4.30
N ASP A 99 9.48 -7.07 -3.19
CA ASP A 99 8.27 -7.90 -3.16
C ASP A 99 7.38 -7.35 -2.06
N GLN A 100 6.42 -6.53 -2.48
CA GLN A 100 5.46 -5.87 -1.61
C GLN A 100 4.35 -6.82 -1.15
N THR A 101 4.30 -8.07 -1.63
CA THR A 101 3.29 -9.04 -1.20
C THR A 101 3.62 -9.68 0.13
N ILE A 102 4.88 -9.66 0.57
CA ILE A 102 5.29 -10.37 1.80
C ILE A 102 4.57 -9.82 3.05
N PRO A 103 4.52 -8.49 3.30
CA PRO A 103 3.73 -7.94 4.39
C PRO A 103 2.25 -8.29 4.27
N THR A 104 1.69 -8.24 3.05
CA THR A 104 0.30 -8.61 2.80
C THR A 104 0.03 -10.08 3.14
N ARG A 105 0.86 -11.03 2.67
CA ARG A 105 0.73 -12.46 2.97
C ARG A 105 0.83 -12.73 4.48
N LYS A 106 1.81 -12.10 5.15
CA LYS A 106 1.97 -12.21 6.60
C LYS A 106 0.75 -11.68 7.34
N ALA A 107 0.25 -10.49 6.97
CA ALA A 107 -0.94 -9.90 7.55
C ALA A 107 -2.20 -10.76 7.30
N LEU A 108 -2.40 -11.27 6.08
CA LEU A 108 -3.51 -12.19 5.77
C LEU A 108 -3.43 -13.45 6.63
N THR A 109 -2.25 -14.05 6.78
CA THR A 109 -2.03 -15.25 7.60
C THR A 109 -2.31 -14.97 9.08
N ILE A 110 -1.81 -13.86 9.62
CA ILE A 110 -2.08 -13.45 11.00
C ILE A 110 -3.58 -13.21 11.21
N MET A 111 -4.23 -12.49 10.30
CA MET A 111 -5.67 -12.21 10.40
C MET A 111 -6.52 -13.48 10.29
N GLN A 112 -6.18 -14.40 9.40
CA GLN A 112 -6.84 -15.71 9.30
C GLN A 112 -6.66 -16.54 10.57
N ASN A 113 -5.44 -16.60 11.11
CA ASN A 113 -5.17 -17.27 12.37
C ASN A 113 -5.93 -16.62 13.54
N ASN A 114 -5.95 -15.29 13.62
CA ASN A 114 -6.69 -14.57 14.64
C ASN A 114 -8.21 -14.80 14.52
N ALA A 115 -8.75 -14.84 13.30
CA ALA A 115 -10.15 -15.19 13.06
C ALA A 115 -10.45 -16.63 13.52
N LEU A 116 -9.57 -17.59 13.20
CA LEU A 116 -9.72 -18.98 13.64
C LEU A 116 -9.65 -19.10 15.17
N ILE A 117 -8.68 -18.44 15.81
CA ILE A 117 -8.54 -18.42 17.27
C ILE A 117 -9.76 -17.77 17.89
N GLY A 118 -10.21 -16.63 17.37
CA GLY A 118 -11.42 -15.94 17.82
C GLY A 118 -12.65 -16.84 17.73
N LEU A 119 -12.84 -17.53 16.60
CA LEU A 119 -13.89 -18.51 16.40
C LEU A 119 -13.81 -19.61 17.46
N MET A 120 -12.64 -20.23 17.63
CA MET A 120 -12.43 -21.30 18.61
C MET A 120 -12.71 -20.84 20.04
N LEU A 121 -12.30 -19.62 20.42
CA LEU A 121 -12.59 -19.06 21.74
C LEU A 121 -14.09 -18.87 21.95
N VAL A 122 -14.79 -18.32 20.96
CA VAL A 122 -16.25 -18.16 21.02
C VAL A 122 -16.94 -19.51 21.15
N LEU A 123 -16.51 -20.52 20.40
CA LEU A 123 -17.05 -21.89 20.50
C LEU A 123 -16.77 -22.53 21.86
N VAL A 124 -15.59 -22.32 22.43
CA VAL A 124 -15.24 -22.81 23.78
C VAL A 124 -16.11 -22.13 24.83
N VAL A 125 -16.33 -20.82 24.73
CA VAL A 125 -17.21 -20.07 25.63
C VAL A 125 -18.64 -20.58 25.50
N ALA A 126 -19.18 -20.67 24.28
CA ALA A 126 -20.51 -21.23 24.04
C ALA A 126 -20.65 -22.67 24.57
N TRP A 127 -19.61 -23.50 24.42
CA TRP A 127 -19.60 -24.86 24.93
C TRP A 127 -19.64 -24.92 26.46
N ILE A 128 -18.88 -24.06 27.14
CA ILE A 128 -18.86 -23.97 28.61
C ILE A 128 -20.20 -23.45 29.12
N PHE A 129 -20.84 -22.48 28.49
CA PHE A 129 -22.07 -21.87 29.03
C PHE A 129 -23.35 -22.58 28.60
N LEU A 130 -23.44 -23.01 27.34
CA LEU A 130 -24.66 -23.50 26.67
C LEU A 130 -24.61 -25.01 26.38
N GLY A 131 -23.40 -25.56 26.18
CA GLY A 131 -23.16 -26.99 25.97
C GLY A 131 -22.81 -27.35 24.54
N LEU A 132 -22.39 -28.59 24.32
CA LEU A 132 -21.77 -29.02 23.05
C LEU A 132 -22.72 -28.93 21.87
N LYS A 133 -23.97 -29.37 22.04
CA LYS A 133 -24.95 -29.35 20.94
C LYS A 133 -25.23 -27.92 20.46
N ILE A 134 -25.47 -26.99 21.40
CA ILE A 134 -25.74 -25.58 21.08
C ILE A 134 -24.51 -24.93 20.46
N ALA A 135 -23.33 -25.10 21.07
CA ALA A 135 -22.09 -24.52 20.55
C ALA A 135 -21.79 -24.98 19.12
N VAL A 136 -21.96 -26.28 18.83
CA VAL A 136 -21.76 -26.82 17.47
C VAL A 136 -22.81 -26.30 16.50
N LEU A 137 -24.07 -26.19 16.92
CA LEU A 137 -25.13 -25.68 16.06
C LEU A 137 -24.90 -24.24 15.63
N THR A 138 -24.50 -23.41 16.59
CA THR A 138 -24.09 -22.03 16.34
C THR A 138 -22.81 -21.95 15.50
N ALA A 139 -21.86 -22.87 15.70
CA ALA A 139 -20.63 -22.94 14.90
C ALA A 139 -20.90 -23.15 13.41
N ILE A 140 -21.88 -24.01 13.09
CA ILE A 140 -22.21 -24.35 11.70
C ILE A 140 -22.72 -23.14 10.93
N GLY A 141 -23.42 -22.21 11.60
CA GLY A 141 -23.92 -20.97 10.99
C GLY A 141 -22.82 -20.03 10.52
N ILE A 142 -21.69 -19.98 11.23
CA ILE A 142 -20.62 -19.00 10.98
C ILE A 142 -20.01 -19.12 9.57
N PRO A 143 -19.61 -20.32 9.08
CA PRO A 143 -19.19 -20.48 7.68
C PRO A 143 -20.21 -19.98 6.66
N PHE A 144 -21.51 -20.18 6.88
CA PHE A 144 -22.55 -19.67 5.98
C PHE A 144 -22.62 -18.15 6.01
N ILE A 145 -22.51 -17.53 7.19
CA ILE A 145 -22.50 -16.08 7.31
C ILE A 145 -21.29 -15.48 6.60
N LEU A 146 -20.10 -16.06 6.80
CA LEU A 146 -18.88 -15.61 6.13
C LEU A 146 -18.96 -15.81 4.61
N ALA A 147 -19.47 -16.95 4.14
CA ALA A 147 -19.67 -17.22 2.71
C ALA A 147 -20.65 -16.23 2.07
N GLY A 148 -21.78 -15.97 2.72
CA GLY A 148 -22.75 -14.96 2.26
C GLY A 148 -22.18 -13.55 2.27
N THR A 149 -21.38 -13.21 3.28
CA THR A 149 -20.67 -11.93 3.38
C THR A 149 -19.70 -11.77 2.21
N PHE A 150 -18.82 -12.74 1.97
CA PHE A 150 -17.87 -12.67 0.86
C PHE A 150 -18.56 -12.65 -0.51
N TRP A 151 -19.67 -13.37 -0.66
CA TRP A 151 -20.46 -13.35 -1.90
C TRP A 151 -21.05 -11.96 -2.19
N ILE A 152 -21.63 -11.30 -1.19
CA ILE A 152 -22.16 -9.93 -1.35
C ILE A 152 -21.02 -8.94 -1.60
N LEU A 153 -19.93 -9.03 -0.84
CA LEU A 153 -18.76 -8.16 -1.01
C LEU A 153 -18.16 -8.28 -2.41
N GLN A 154 -18.05 -9.50 -2.94
CA GLN A 154 -17.63 -9.74 -4.32
C GLN A 154 -18.60 -9.10 -5.32
N GLY A 155 -19.91 -9.21 -5.09
CA GLY A 155 -20.93 -8.52 -5.90
C GLY A 155 -20.84 -7.00 -5.85
N MET A 156 -20.27 -6.43 -4.79
CA MET A 156 -19.98 -5.00 -4.63
C MET A 156 -18.58 -4.59 -5.14
N GLY A 157 -17.85 -5.50 -5.79
CA GLY A 157 -16.50 -5.25 -6.31
C GLY A 157 -15.43 -5.13 -5.23
N GLN A 158 -15.69 -5.57 -4.00
CA GLN A 158 -14.69 -5.59 -2.93
C GLN A 158 -13.81 -6.83 -3.06
N THR A 159 -12.49 -6.64 -2.98
CA THR A 159 -11.50 -7.73 -3.02
C THR A 159 -11.16 -8.20 -1.61
N LEU A 160 -10.71 -9.45 -1.49
CA LEU A 160 -10.16 -9.94 -0.23
C LEU A 160 -8.82 -9.25 0.05
N ASN A 161 -8.77 -8.47 1.12
CA ASN A 161 -7.57 -7.75 1.57
C ASN A 161 -7.52 -7.69 3.10
N VAL A 162 -6.44 -7.14 3.64
CA VAL A 162 -6.21 -7.05 5.09
C VAL A 162 -7.34 -6.29 5.80
N THR A 163 -7.84 -5.21 5.20
CA THR A 163 -8.93 -4.39 5.77
C THR A 163 -10.26 -5.17 5.80
N VAL A 164 -10.55 -5.96 4.77
CA VAL A 164 -11.73 -6.85 4.76
C VAL A 164 -11.62 -7.92 5.83
N LEU A 165 -10.47 -8.58 5.98
CA LEU A 165 -10.26 -9.56 7.03
C LEU A 165 -10.34 -8.94 8.44
N LEU A 166 -9.83 -7.72 8.62
CA LEU A 166 -9.97 -7.00 9.88
C LEU A 166 -11.46 -6.76 10.21
N GLY A 167 -12.26 -6.36 9.21
CA GLY A 167 -13.71 -6.25 9.34
C GLY A 167 -14.38 -7.57 9.73
N VAL A 168 -13.95 -8.68 9.14
CA VAL A 168 -14.43 -10.04 9.48
C VAL A 168 -14.07 -10.42 10.92
N VAL A 169 -12.83 -10.17 11.36
CA VAL A 169 -12.39 -10.46 12.73
C VAL A 169 -13.20 -9.66 13.77
N ILE A 170 -13.44 -8.38 13.49
CA ILE A 170 -14.29 -7.53 14.34
C ILE A 170 -15.73 -8.05 14.36
N ALA A 171 -16.28 -8.39 13.19
CA ALA A 171 -17.64 -8.91 13.08
C ALA A 171 -17.81 -10.27 13.77
N LEU A 172 -16.80 -11.15 13.75
CA LEU A 172 -16.87 -12.51 14.28
C LEU A 172 -17.34 -12.59 15.73
N GLY A 173 -16.95 -11.63 16.57
CA GLY A 173 -17.42 -11.58 17.95
C GLY A 173 -18.92 -11.30 18.04
N MET A 174 -19.45 -10.41 17.19
CA MET A 174 -20.86 -10.00 17.18
C MET A 174 -21.75 -10.99 16.43
N LEU A 175 -21.21 -11.67 15.41
CA LEU A 175 -21.90 -12.63 14.56
C LEU A 175 -22.51 -13.80 15.36
N VAL A 176 -21.85 -14.18 16.45
CA VAL A 176 -22.27 -15.32 17.27
C VAL A 176 -23.31 -14.94 18.31
N ASP A 177 -23.34 -13.68 18.73
CA ASP A 177 -24.25 -13.21 19.79
C ASP A 177 -25.72 -13.39 19.39
N ASP A 178 -26.08 -13.02 18.15
CA ASP A 178 -27.46 -13.14 17.64
C ASP A 178 -27.93 -14.60 17.65
N ALA A 179 -27.09 -15.49 17.10
CA ALA A 179 -27.36 -16.92 17.01
C ALA A 179 -27.45 -17.57 18.41
N VAL A 180 -26.60 -17.16 19.35
CA VAL A 180 -26.64 -17.63 20.74
C VAL A 180 -27.95 -17.22 21.43
N VAL A 181 -28.38 -15.97 21.26
CA VAL A 181 -29.63 -15.47 21.87
C VAL A 181 -30.84 -16.26 21.35
N VAL A 182 -30.92 -16.49 20.04
CA VAL A 182 -32.02 -17.25 19.43
C VAL A 182 -31.98 -18.72 19.88
N VAL A 183 -30.82 -19.36 19.88
CA VAL A 183 -30.71 -20.78 20.32
C VAL A 183 -31.06 -20.93 21.80
N GLU A 184 -30.59 -20.03 22.66
CA GLU A 184 -30.91 -20.08 24.09
C GLU A 184 -32.42 -19.89 24.33
N ALA A 185 -33.07 -18.99 23.59
CA ALA A 185 -34.51 -18.78 23.68
C ALA A 185 -35.32 -20.02 23.25
N ILE A 186 -34.85 -20.75 22.22
CA ILE A 186 -35.44 -22.02 21.80
C ILE A 186 -35.18 -23.10 22.86
N TYR A 187 -33.93 -23.23 23.30
CA TYR A 187 -33.51 -24.24 24.28
C TYR A 187 -34.27 -24.09 25.60
N TYR A 188 -34.45 -22.85 26.07
CA TYR A 188 -35.23 -22.54 27.27
C TYR A 188 -36.69 -23.02 27.21
N ARG A 189 -37.31 -22.97 26.03
CA ARG A 189 -38.68 -23.49 25.80
C ARG A 189 -38.70 -25.01 25.74
N VAL A 190 -37.71 -25.61 25.08
CA VAL A 190 -37.53 -27.08 25.06
C VAL A 190 -37.33 -27.62 26.48
N GLU A 191 -36.57 -26.92 27.35
CA GLU A 191 -36.42 -27.27 28.78
C GLU A 191 -37.74 -27.22 29.56
N ARG A 192 -38.72 -26.44 29.11
CA ARG A 192 -40.05 -26.34 29.72
C ARG A 192 -41.08 -27.30 29.14
N GLY A 193 -40.67 -28.20 28.24
CA GLY A 193 -41.50 -29.27 27.69
C GLY A 193 -42.28 -28.91 26.43
N PHE A 194 -41.96 -27.79 25.77
CA PHE A 194 -42.56 -27.44 24.48
C PHE A 194 -42.10 -28.40 23.38
N SER A 195 -43.00 -28.70 22.43
CA SER A 195 -42.68 -29.50 21.25
C SER A 195 -41.74 -28.71 20.32
N GLY A 196 -40.88 -29.38 19.56
CA GLY A 196 -39.76 -28.73 18.84
C GLY A 196 -40.17 -27.53 17.97
N ILE A 197 -41.23 -27.66 17.16
CA ILE A 197 -41.72 -26.59 16.27
C ILE A 197 -42.34 -25.45 17.08
N ASP A 198 -43.15 -25.77 18.09
CA ASP A 198 -43.79 -24.74 18.94
C ASP A 198 -42.74 -23.94 19.72
N ALA A 199 -41.73 -24.63 20.26
CA ALA A 199 -40.61 -23.99 20.95
C ALA A 199 -39.84 -23.01 20.03
N VAL A 200 -39.67 -23.37 18.76
CA VAL A 200 -39.02 -22.53 17.76
C VAL A 200 -39.87 -21.32 17.40
N LEU A 201 -41.16 -21.50 17.10
CA LEU A 201 -42.06 -20.41 16.71
C LEU A 201 -42.23 -19.41 17.85
N ASP A 202 -42.43 -19.88 19.08
CA ASP A 202 -42.54 -19.00 20.23
C ASP A 202 -41.22 -18.27 20.50
N ALA A 203 -40.05 -18.92 20.30
CA ALA A 203 -38.76 -18.26 20.48
C ALA A 203 -38.54 -17.14 19.48
N LEU A 204 -38.77 -17.42 18.20
CA LEU A 204 -38.61 -16.44 17.14
C LEU A 204 -39.55 -15.25 17.32
N THR A 205 -40.80 -15.47 17.75
CA THR A 205 -41.74 -14.36 17.99
C THR A 205 -41.30 -13.45 19.14
N GLU A 206 -40.66 -13.99 20.18
CA GLU A 206 -40.11 -13.19 21.28
C GLU A 206 -38.80 -12.48 20.90
N THR A 207 -37.89 -13.16 20.20
CA THR A 207 -36.54 -12.65 19.94
C THR A 207 -36.41 -11.84 18.66
N ALA A 208 -37.34 -11.96 17.70
CA ALA A 208 -37.21 -11.31 16.39
C ALA A 208 -37.01 -9.79 16.48
N ALA A 209 -37.89 -9.09 17.20
CA ALA A 209 -37.80 -7.63 17.31
C ALA A 209 -36.57 -7.15 18.10
N PRO A 210 -36.26 -7.70 19.30
CA PRO A 210 -35.06 -7.31 20.05
C PRO A 210 -33.74 -7.58 19.31
N VAL A 211 -33.59 -8.76 18.69
CA VAL A 211 -32.35 -9.12 17.97
C VAL A 211 -32.19 -8.27 16.72
N THR A 212 -33.25 -8.08 15.93
CA THR A 212 -33.21 -7.19 14.76
C THR A 212 -32.86 -5.76 15.16
N ALA A 213 -33.45 -5.23 16.23
CA ALA A 213 -33.15 -3.90 16.72
C ALA A 213 -31.68 -3.77 17.14
N ALA A 214 -31.14 -4.75 17.90
CA ALA A 214 -29.74 -4.76 18.33
C ALA A 214 -28.78 -4.74 17.12
N VAL A 215 -29.00 -5.61 16.14
CA VAL A 215 -28.23 -5.65 14.89
C VAL A 215 -28.27 -4.32 14.15
N LEU A 216 -29.47 -3.77 13.93
CA LEU A 216 -29.64 -2.50 13.23
C LEU A 216 -28.99 -1.32 13.98
N THR A 217 -28.99 -1.32 15.31
CA THR A 217 -28.28 -0.28 16.08
C THR A 217 -26.77 -0.37 15.92
N THR A 218 -26.21 -1.57 15.83
CA THR A 218 -24.78 -1.78 15.56
C THR A 218 -24.44 -1.29 14.15
N VAL A 219 -25.23 -1.66 13.15
CA VAL A 219 -25.09 -1.16 11.76
C VAL A 219 -25.16 0.37 11.73
N ALA A 220 -26.12 0.97 12.42
CA ALA A 220 -26.27 2.42 12.50
C ALA A 220 -25.09 3.11 13.19
N ALA A 221 -24.43 2.48 14.16
CA ALA A 221 -23.24 3.02 14.81
C ALA A 221 -22.00 3.01 13.88
N PHE A 222 -21.91 2.04 12.96
CA PHE A 222 -20.82 1.93 11.98
C PHE A 222 -21.04 2.77 10.72
N MET A 223 -22.30 3.08 10.36
CA MET A 223 -22.66 3.82 9.15
C MET A 223 -21.96 5.19 9.00
N PRO A 224 -21.76 6.02 10.06
CA PRO A 224 -21.06 7.30 9.92
C PRO A 224 -19.64 7.19 9.35
N LEU A 225 -18.94 6.08 9.62
CA LEU A 225 -17.58 5.85 9.10
C LEU A 225 -17.56 5.66 7.58
N MET A 226 -18.67 5.22 6.98
CA MET A 226 -18.81 5.11 5.52
C MET A 226 -18.99 6.46 4.83
N LEU A 227 -19.38 7.50 5.57
CA LEU A 227 -19.65 8.84 5.04
C LEU A 227 -18.42 9.76 5.09
N LEU A 228 -17.28 9.26 5.57
CA LEU A 228 -16.05 10.04 5.62
C LEU A 228 -15.59 10.39 4.19
N PRO A 229 -15.26 11.66 3.90
CA PRO A 229 -14.75 12.06 2.59
C PRO A 229 -13.26 11.74 2.42
N GLY A 230 -12.79 11.83 1.18
CA GLY A 230 -11.37 11.73 0.84
C GLY A 230 -10.83 10.30 0.75
N ILE A 231 -9.51 10.18 0.59
CA ILE A 231 -8.81 8.89 0.49
C ILE A 231 -8.96 8.09 1.78
N LEU A 232 -8.90 8.80 2.92
CA LEU A 232 -9.12 8.25 4.24
C LEU A 232 -10.48 7.55 4.34
N GLY A 233 -11.56 8.23 3.92
CA GLY A 233 -12.89 7.65 3.92
C GLY A 233 -13.03 6.40 3.06
N LYS A 234 -12.40 6.38 1.87
CA LYS A 234 -12.38 5.19 1.00
C LYS A 234 -11.74 3.98 1.68
N PHE A 235 -10.68 4.19 2.45
CA PHE A 235 -10.02 3.12 3.20
C PHE A 235 -10.89 2.66 4.39
N MET A 236 -11.43 3.62 5.15
CA MET A 236 -12.21 3.36 6.35
C MET A 236 -13.59 2.76 6.08
N MET A 237 -14.18 3.00 4.91
CA MET A 237 -15.51 2.50 4.52
C MET A 237 -15.57 0.97 4.44
N VAL A 238 -14.45 0.29 4.21
CA VAL A 238 -14.42 -1.17 4.02
C VAL A 238 -14.80 -1.92 5.29
N ILE A 239 -14.25 -1.53 6.46
CA ILE A 239 -14.54 -2.16 7.75
C ILE A 239 -16.04 -2.13 8.12
N PRO A 240 -16.70 -0.95 8.20
CA PRO A 240 -18.12 -0.85 8.52
C PRO A 240 -19.00 -1.52 7.47
N LEU A 241 -18.59 -1.53 6.18
CA LEU A 241 -19.30 -2.25 5.13
C LEU A 241 -19.30 -3.76 5.41
N VAL A 242 -18.13 -4.34 5.67
CA VAL A 242 -17.98 -5.77 5.97
C VAL A 242 -18.77 -6.15 7.22
N VAL A 243 -18.66 -5.37 8.30
CA VAL A 243 -19.40 -5.61 9.54
C VAL A 243 -20.91 -5.53 9.29
N SER A 244 -21.39 -4.51 8.57
CA SER A 244 -22.82 -4.34 8.32
C SER A 244 -23.39 -5.47 7.47
N VAL A 245 -22.71 -5.85 6.40
CA VAL A 245 -23.14 -6.97 5.55
C VAL A 245 -23.13 -8.27 6.35
N ALA A 246 -22.09 -8.52 7.14
CA ALA A 246 -21.98 -9.72 7.96
C ALA A 246 -23.12 -9.83 8.98
N LEU A 247 -23.46 -8.73 9.67
CA LEU A 247 -24.56 -8.69 10.64
C LEU A 247 -25.95 -8.83 9.97
N LEU A 248 -26.14 -8.29 8.77
CA LEU A 248 -27.39 -8.50 8.04
C LEU A 248 -27.55 -9.97 7.62
N ILE A 249 -26.45 -10.62 7.25
CA ILE A 249 -26.45 -12.05 6.93
C ILE A 249 -26.59 -12.92 8.19
N SER A 250 -26.03 -12.52 9.35
CA SER A 250 -26.27 -13.23 10.62
C SER A 250 -27.74 -13.23 11.00
N LEU A 251 -28.47 -12.14 10.75
CA LEU A 251 -29.90 -12.09 11.00
C LEU A 251 -30.68 -13.10 10.15
N ILE A 252 -30.30 -13.25 8.87
CA ILE A 252 -30.89 -14.25 7.97
C ILE A 252 -30.56 -15.67 8.45
N GLU A 253 -29.32 -15.92 8.86
CA GLU A 253 -28.91 -17.21 9.40
C GLU A 253 -29.68 -17.56 10.69
N ALA A 254 -29.74 -16.62 11.64
CA ALA A 254 -30.34 -16.80 12.95
C ALA A 254 -31.86 -17.06 12.90
N PHE A 255 -32.58 -16.44 11.97
CA PHE A 255 -34.04 -16.61 11.86
C PHE A 255 -34.47 -17.69 10.87
N TRP A 256 -33.63 -18.06 9.90
CA TRP A 256 -34.03 -19.00 8.87
C TRP A 256 -33.29 -20.34 8.96
N MET A 257 -31.97 -20.31 9.01
CA MET A 257 -31.15 -21.51 8.92
C MET A 257 -31.02 -22.20 10.29
N LEU A 258 -30.74 -21.43 11.34
CA LEU A 258 -30.53 -21.93 12.69
C LEU A 258 -31.74 -22.68 13.27
N PRO A 259 -32.99 -22.21 13.11
CA PRO A 259 -34.18 -22.98 13.53
C PRO A 259 -34.30 -24.32 12.81
N GLY A 260 -33.96 -24.36 11.52
CA GLY A 260 -33.93 -25.60 10.74
C GLY A 260 -32.89 -26.59 11.29
N HIS A 261 -31.70 -26.10 11.62
CA HIS A 261 -30.66 -26.92 12.27
C HIS A 261 -31.11 -27.44 13.65
N VAL A 262 -31.77 -26.60 14.45
CA VAL A 262 -32.32 -26.98 15.75
C VAL A 262 -33.33 -28.13 15.60
N LEU A 263 -34.31 -27.97 14.70
CA LEU A 263 -35.35 -28.97 14.46
C LEU A 263 -34.76 -30.28 13.91
N GLY A 264 -33.85 -30.19 12.93
CA GLY A 264 -33.20 -31.35 12.33
C GLY A 264 -32.26 -32.11 13.27
N SER A 265 -31.67 -31.43 14.26
CA SER A 265 -30.82 -32.07 15.27
C SER A 265 -31.61 -32.91 16.28
N GLY A 266 -32.94 -32.78 16.31
CA GLY A 266 -33.82 -33.48 17.25
C GLY A 266 -33.40 -33.21 18.69
N MET A 267 -33.39 -31.93 19.11
CA MET A 267 -32.93 -31.50 20.44
C MET A 267 -33.67 -32.23 21.57
N GLN A 268 -33.14 -33.38 21.95
CA GLN A 268 -33.49 -34.10 23.17
C GLN A 268 -32.51 -33.69 24.26
N LEU A 269 -33.09 -33.26 25.37
CA LEU A 269 -32.39 -32.98 26.62
C LEU A 269 -31.92 -34.31 27.21
N ASN A 270 -30.77 -34.81 26.74
CA ASN A 270 -30.17 -36.00 27.31
C ASN A 270 -29.70 -35.72 28.75
N ALA A 271 -30.01 -36.65 29.64
CA ALA A 271 -29.90 -36.52 31.09
C ALA A 271 -28.47 -36.25 31.60
N ALA A 272 -28.40 -35.33 32.56
CA ALA A 272 -27.43 -35.17 33.66
C ALA A 272 -26.04 -35.81 33.50
N GLY A 273 -25.24 -35.33 32.54
CA GLY A 273 -23.80 -35.63 32.50
C GLY A 273 -23.02 -34.87 33.59
N LYS A 274 -21.84 -35.38 34.00
CA LYS A 274 -20.94 -34.69 34.96
C LYS A 274 -20.58 -33.26 34.51
N MET A 275 -20.42 -33.05 33.21
CA MET A 275 -20.15 -31.74 32.62
C MET A 275 -21.33 -30.77 32.77
N GLN A 276 -22.57 -31.27 32.65
CA GLN A 276 -23.77 -30.45 32.83
C GLN A 276 -23.94 -30.01 34.29
N GLN A 277 -23.61 -30.89 35.25
CA GLN A 277 -23.62 -30.52 36.67
C GLN A 277 -22.55 -29.48 37.01
N PHE A 278 -21.34 -29.60 36.42
CA PHE A 278 -20.30 -28.58 36.56
C PHE A 278 -20.77 -27.22 36.02
N ARG A 279 -21.34 -27.20 34.79
CA ARG A 279 -21.93 -26.00 34.20
C ARG A 279 -22.99 -25.36 35.07
N GLN A 280 -23.94 -26.15 35.58
CA GLN A 280 -25.00 -25.64 36.45
C GLN A 280 -24.46 -25.04 37.75
N ARG A 281 -23.40 -25.62 38.34
CA ARG A 281 -22.73 -25.06 39.52
C ARG A 281 -22.01 -23.75 39.20
N LEU A 282 -21.28 -23.71 38.09
CA LEU A 282 -20.58 -22.51 37.62
C LEU A 282 -21.56 -21.37 37.33
N ASN A 283 -22.61 -21.63 36.54
CA ASN A 283 -23.66 -20.66 36.22
C ASN A 283 -24.40 -20.19 37.48
N ARG A 284 -24.66 -21.10 38.43
CA ARG A 284 -25.26 -20.73 39.71
C ARG A 284 -24.35 -19.82 40.54
N GLY A 285 -23.05 -20.11 40.57
CA GLY A 285 -22.05 -19.27 41.25
C GLY A 285 -21.97 -17.86 40.65
N ILE A 286 -21.84 -17.76 39.33
CA ILE A 286 -21.84 -16.48 38.61
C ILE A 286 -23.14 -15.73 38.85
N ARG A 287 -24.29 -16.41 38.77
CA ARG A 287 -25.60 -15.78 39.02
C ARG A 287 -25.72 -15.26 40.44
N HIS A 288 -25.22 -15.99 41.45
CA HIS A 288 -25.22 -15.51 42.83
C HIS A 288 -24.33 -14.27 42.98
N LEU A 289 -23.13 -14.27 42.42
CA LEU A 289 -22.23 -13.10 42.45
C LEU A 289 -22.89 -11.89 41.78
N TYR A 290 -23.43 -12.09 40.58
CA TYR A 290 -24.14 -11.05 39.82
C TYR A 290 -25.34 -10.50 40.59
N THR A 291 -26.22 -11.35 41.13
CA THR A 291 -27.40 -10.90 41.88
C THR A 291 -27.03 -10.15 43.16
N HIS A 292 -25.99 -10.56 43.89
CA HIS A 292 -25.53 -9.82 45.06
C HIS A 292 -24.97 -8.44 44.67
N ALA A 293 -24.16 -8.36 43.61
CA ALA A 293 -23.65 -7.11 43.09
C ALA A 293 -24.79 -6.18 42.61
N LEU A 294 -25.74 -6.72 41.85
CA LEU A 294 -26.89 -6.00 41.34
C LEU A 294 -27.77 -5.45 42.46
N VAL A 295 -28.10 -6.27 43.46
CA VAL A 295 -28.87 -5.81 44.63
C VAL A 295 -28.13 -4.71 45.38
N ARG A 296 -26.80 -4.81 45.51
CA ARG A 296 -26.00 -3.76 46.16
C ARG A 296 -25.99 -2.46 45.34
N ALA A 297 -25.91 -2.56 44.01
CA ALA A 297 -25.97 -1.41 43.11
C ALA A 297 -27.35 -0.73 43.13
N LEU A 298 -28.44 -1.51 43.08
CA LEU A 298 -29.82 -1.01 43.12
C LEU A 298 -30.20 -0.42 44.48
N ARG A 299 -29.65 -0.93 45.59
CA ARG A 299 -29.85 -0.35 46.93
C ARG A 299 -29.16 1.00 47.12
N ARG A 300 -28.17 1.33 46.29
CA ARG A 300 -27.45 2.61 46.34
C ARG A 300 -27.26 3.18 44.93
N PRO A 301 -28.34 3.66 44.28
CA PRO A 301 -28.30 4.08 42.89
C PRO A 301 -27.37 5.30 42.69
N ILE A 302 -27.39 6.26 43.63
CA ILE A 302 -26.54 7.46 43.55
C ILE A 302 -25.06 7.09 43.60
N THR A 303 -24.63 6.21 44.51
CA THR A 303 -23.21 5.82 44.57
C THR A 303 -22.78 5.07 43.33
N THR A 304 -23.66 4.23 42.77
CA THR A 304 -23.38 3.49 41.53
C THR A 304 -23.24 4.45 40.35
N LEU A 305 -24.13 5.45 40.24
CA LEU A 305 -24.04 6.50 39.21
C LEU A 305 -22.79 7.36 39.39
N VAL A 306 -22.40 7.69 40.62
CA VAL A 306 -21.17 8.44 40.89
C VAL A 306 -19.94 7.64 40.49
N ILE A 307 -19.87 6.35 40.83
CA ILE A 307 -18.76 5.48 40.42
C ILE A 307 -18.67 5.40 38.89
N ALA A 308 -19.81 5.17 38.21
CA ALA A 308 -19.86 5.14 36.76
C ALA A 308 -19.45 6.49 36.13
N GLY A 309 -19.93 7.60 36.69
CA GLY A 309 -19.59 8.95 36.25
C GLY A 309 -18.11 9.28 36.45
N VAL A 310 -17.53 8.91 37.61
CA VAL A 310 -16.10 9.09 37.87
C VAL A 310 -15.25 8.24 36.93
N ALA A 311 -15.65 6.99 36.67
CA ALA A 311 -14.96 6.14 35.70
C ALA A 311 -15.03 6.73 34.27
N PHE A 312 -16.19 7.24 33.86
CA PHE A 312 -16.38 7.91 32.57
C PHE A 312 -15.55 9.18 32.46
N LEU A 313 -15.63 10.08 33.45
CA LEU A 313 -14.85 11.31 33.49
C LEU A 313 -13.34 11.03 33.58
N GLY A 314 -12.94 9.95 34.26
CA GLY A 314 -11.55 9.49 34.28
C GLY A 314 -11.08 9.06 32.90
N ALA A 315 -11.87 8.27 32.18
CA ALA A 315 -11.55 7.86 30.81
C ALA A 315 -11.46 9.07 29.85
N VAL A 316 -12.43 10.00 29.93
CA VAL A 316 -12.42 11.25 29.15
C VAL A 316 -11.22 12.13 29.53
N GLY A 317 -10.88 12.22 30.82
CA GLY A 317 -9.72 12.98 31.30
C GLY A 317 -8.38 12.41 30.82
N LEU A 318 -8.25 11.08 30.74
CA LEU A 318 -7.06 10.42 30.17
C LEU A 318 -6.90 10.72 28.68
N LEU A 319 -7.99 10.77 27.93
CA LEU A 319 -7.99 11.20 26.52
C LEU A 319 -7.64 12.69 26.39
N ALA A 320 -8.31 13.56 27.15
CA ALA A 320 -8.14 15.01 27.07
C ALA A 320 -6.76 15.48 27.55
N SER A 321 -6.14 14.77 28.49
CA SER A 321 -4.78 15.07 28.97
C SER A 321 -3.68 14.66 27.98
N GLY A 322 -4.03 14.04 26.85
CA GLY A 322 -3.08 13.65 25.80
C GLY A 322 -2.17 12.48 26.20
N GLN A 323 -2.45 11.79 27.31
CA GLN A 323 -1.74 10.57 27.69
C GLN A 323 -2.02 9.43 26.72
N ILE A 324 -3.22 9.42 26.12
CA ILE A 324 -3.58 8.53 25.03
C ILE A 324 -3.39 9.32 23.72
N ARG A 325 -2.39 8.92 22.94
CA ARG A 325 -2.18 9.47 21.59
C ARG A 325 -3.16 8.82 20.63
N ALA A 326 -3.94 9.63 19.93
CA ALA A 326 -4.79 9.16 18.85
C ALA A 326 -3.94 9.06 17.58
N ASP A 327 -3.52 7.85 17.24
CA ASP A 327 -2.97 7.55 15.93
C ASP A 327 -4.03 6.82 15.11
N PHE A 328 -4.53 7.48 14.07
CA PHE A 328 -5.57 6.90 13.22
C PHE A 328 -5.01 5.81 12.31
N PHE A 329 -3.69 5.79 12.08
CA PHE A 329 -3.02 4.79 11.24
C PHE A 329 -1.65 4.43 11.83
N ALA A 330 -1.57 3.26 12.44
CA ALA A 330 -0.30 2.55 12.53
C ALA A 330 0.02 2.02 11.12
N SER A 331 0.66 2.83 10.27
CA SER A 331 1.21 2.36 9.01
C SER A 331 2.53 1.68 9.28
N ASP A 332 2.58 0.35 9.12
CA ASP A 332 3.87 -0.32 9.00
C ASP A 332 4.55 0.26 7.75
N PRO A 333 5.77 0.82 7.87
CA PRO A 333 6.50 1.29 6.72
C PRO A 333 6.70 0.13 5.75
N ILE A 334 6.58 0.43 4.45
CA ILE A 334 7.04 -0.51 3.43
C ILE A 334 8.51 -0.75 3.75
N ARG A 335 8.93 -2.03 3.78
CA ARG A 335 10.31 -2.41 4.11
C ARG A 335 11.26 -2.15 2.93
N VAL A 336 11.12 -0.96 2.34
CA VAL A 336 11.91 -0.37 1.27
C VAL A 336 12.12 1.09 1.62
N PHE A 337 13.35 1.55 1.53
CA PHE A 337 13.68 2.97 1.63
C PHE A 337 14.68 3.36 0.55
N TYR A 338 14.75 4.66 0.29
CA TYR A 338 15.68 5.23 -0.68
C TYR A 338 16.61 6.21 0.00
N VAL A 339 17.89 6.16 -0.40
CA VAL A 339 18.86 7.20 -0.11
C VAL A 339 19.07 7.99 -1.39
N ASN A 340 18.48 9.17 -1.44
CA ASN A 340 18.57 10.07 -2.59
C ASN A 340 19.86 10.87 -2.50
N LEU A 341 20.51 11.02 -3.65
CA LEU A 341 21.70 11.82 -3.83
C LEU A 341 21.45 12.83 -4.95
N GLU A 342 21.80 14.07 -4.68
CA GLU A 342 21.91 15.11 -5.69
C GLU A 342 23.33 15.64 -5.71
N THR A 343 23.81 15.92 -6.92
CA THR A 343 25.09 16.59 -7.18
C THR A 343 24.82 17.95 -7.82
N GLU A 344 25.88 18.70 -8.07
CA GLU A 344 25.76 19.96 -8.82
C GLU A 344 25.17 19.73 -10.22
N PRO A 345 24.26 20.61 -10.70
CA PRO A 345 23.71 20.53 -12.04
C PRO A 345 24.81 20.50 -13.12
N GLY A 346 24.68 19.57 -14.07
CA GLY A 346 25.69 19.37 -15.13
C GLY A 346 26.77 18.33 -14.81
N THR A 347 26.74 17.73 -13.61
CA THR A 347 27.56 16.55 -13.31
C THR A 347 27.22 15.42 -14.28
N LYS A 348 28.27 14.76 -14.80
CA LYS A 348 28.14 13.61 -15.71
C LYS A 348 27.52 12.42 -14.99
N LEU A 349 26.74 11.64 -15.72
CA LEU A 349 25.99 10.49 -15.18
C LEU A 349 26.91 9.46 -14.51
N GLU A 350 28.09 9.19 -15.08
CA GLU A 350 29.08 8.26 -14.52
C GLU A 350 29.59 8.74 -13.17
N ARG A 351 29.86 10.05 -13.03
CA ARG A 351 30.35 10.62 -11.77
C ARG A 351 29.28 10.56 -10.69
N THR A 352 28.02 10.80 -11.04
CA THR A 352 26.89 10.64 -10.13
C THR A 352 26.72 9.19 -9.68
N LEU A 353 26.91 8.22 -10.60
CA LEU A 353 26.91 6.79 -10.24
C LEU A 353 28.03 6.44 -9.27
N ASP A 354 29.26 6.91 -9.51
CA ASP A 354 30.40 6.65 -8.62
C ASP A 354 30.11 7.13 -7.18
N LEU A 355 29.56 8.34 -7.04
CA LEU A 355 29.15 8.88 -5.75
C LEU A 355 28.00 8.07 -5.12
N THR A 356 27.06 7.59 -5.94
CA THR A 356 25.97 6.73 -5.48
C THR A 356 26.49 5.39 -4.97
N LEU A 357 27.51 4.82 -5.61
CA LEU A 357 28.19 3.59 -5.17
C LEU A 357 28.94 3.80 -3.85
N ASP A 358 29.51 4.98 -3.61
CA ASP A 358 30.15 5.29 -2.34
C ASP A 358 29.12 5.41 -1.20
N ILE A 359 27.95 5.98 -1.46
CA ILE A 359 26.80 5.93 -0.54
C ILE A 359 26.32 4.49 -0.34
N GLU A 360 26.21 3.69 -1.40
CA GLU A 360 25.81 2.28 -1.32
C GLU A 360 26.71 1.49 -0.35
N LYS A 361 28.04 1.71 -0.40
CA LYS A 361 29.00 1.11 0.54
C LYS A 361 28.74 1.55 1.97
N ALA A 362 28.50 2.84 2.21
CA ALA A 362 28.18 3.37 3.53
C ALA A 362 26.87 2.79 4.09
N VAL A 363 25.86 2.66 3.24
CA VAL A 363 24.58 2.00 3.57
C VAL A 363 24.81 0.54 3.93
N ARG A 364 25.52 -0.22 3.09
CA ARG A 364 25.81 -1.64 3.33
C ARG A 364 26.60 -1.86 4.63
N ALA A 365 27.55 -0.98 4.96
CA ALA A 365 28.34 -1.09 6.20
C ALA A 365 27.52 -0.90 7.48
N ASN A 366 26.32 -0.30 7.40
CA ASN A 366 25.42 -0.07 8.54
C ASN A 366 24.23 -1.04 8.56
N LEU A 367 24.17 -1.99 7.63
CA LEU A 367 23.16 -3.04 7.58
C LEU A 367 23.78 -4.36 8.03
N GLY A 368 23.01 -5.18 8.75
CA GLY A 368 23.44 -6.55 9.06
C GLY A 368 23.51 -7.43 7.80
N ASP A 369 24.33 -8.49 7.84
CA ASP A 369 24.60 -9.41 6.71
C ASP A 369 23.35 -10.08 6.10
N GLN A 370 22.19 -9.99 6.76
CA GLN A 370 20.90 -10.51 6.31
C GLN A 370 19.75 -9.51 6.46
N GLU A 371 20.01 -8.22 6.72
CA GLU A 371 18.94 -7.22 6.84
C GLU A 371 18.40 -6.79 5.46
N ALA A 372 19.28 -6.75 4.44
CA ALA A 372 18.90 -6.37 3.08
C ALA A 372 18.63 -7.58 2.19
N ARG A 373 17.52 -7.54 1.45
CA ARG A 373 17.23 -8.43 0.33
C ARG A 373 17.98 -8.02 -0.93
N GLY A 374 18.09 -6.72 -1.15
CA GLY A 374 18.77 -6.16 -2.31
C GLY A 374 19.10 -4.69 -2.11
N ILE A 375 20.26 -4.29 -2.62
CA ILE A 375 20.70 -2.90 -2.66
C ILE A 375 21.05 -2.58 -4.11
N VAL A 376 20.40 -1.58 -4.68
CA VAL A 376 20.59 -1.14 -6.06
C VAL A 376 21.04 0.31 -6.06
N ALA A 377 22.15 0.59 -6.72
CA ALA A 377 22.59 1.96 -6.99
C ALA A 377 22.11 2.39 -8.38
N TYR A 378 21.53 3.58 -8.44
CA TYR A 378 20.90 4.14 -9.62
C TYR A 378 21.40 5.57 -9.84
N ALA A 379 21.72 5.94 -11.08
CA ALA A 379 21.99 7.32 -11.49
C ALA A 379 21.12 7.69 -12.69
N GLY A 380 20.72 8.98 -12.78
CA GLY A 380 19.93 9.53 -13.89
C GLY A 380 18.44 9.70 -13.58
N GLN A 381 17.96 9.05 -12.52
CA GLN A 381 16.58 9.14 -12.04
C GLN A 381 16.53 8.89 -10.53
N GLN A 382 15.56 9.52 -9.88
CA GLN A 382 15.30 9.47 -8.45
C GLN A 382 13.79 9.27 -8.25
N PHE A 383 13.39 8.16 -7.64
CA PHE A 383 12.00 7.93 -7.26
C PHE A 383 11.61 8.83 -6.08
N THR A 384 10.43 9.45 -6.16
CA THR A 384 9.84 10.22 -5.05
C THR A 384 8.49 9.61 -4.66
N GLU A 385 7.82 10.18 -3.67
CA GLU A 385 6.46 9.74 -3.26
C GLU A 385 5.43 9.87 -4.38
N THR A 386 5.59 10.85 -5.28
CA THR A 386 4.59 11.18 -6.30
C THR A 386 5.05 10.90 -7.72
N GLU A 387 6.26 11.35 -8.08
CA GLU A 387 6.75 11.26 -9.45
C GLU A 387 8.27 11.04 -9.52
N PRO A 388 8.76 10.26 -10.50
CA PRO A 388 10.19 10.11 -10.69
C PRO A 388 10.79 11.40 -11.25
N LEU A 389 11.83 11.90 -10.59
CA LEU A 389 12.63 13.02 -11.09
C LEU A 389 13.78 12.48 -11.93
N ARG A 390 14.06 13.12 -13.07
CA ARG A 390 15.13 12.70 -14.00
C ARG A 390 16.22 13.75 -14.13
N GLY A 391 17.46 13.31 -14.27
CA GLY A 391 18.61 14.17 -14.50
C GLY A 391 19.93 13.48 -14.17
N SER A 392 20.99 13.80 -14.93
CA SER A 392 22.33 13.23 -14.75
C SER A 392 22.94 13.52 -13.38
N HIS A 393 22.51 14.59 -12.71
CA HIS A 393 22.94 15.02 -11.38
C HIS A 393 22.17 14.34 -10.23
N ARG A 394 21.27 13.39 -10.54
CA ARG A 394 20.45 12.67 -9.55
C ARG A 394 20.87 11.23 -9.47
N GLY A 395 21.04 10.74 -8.25
CA GLY A 395 21.31 9.36 -7.93
C GLY A 395 20.43 8.88 -6.78
N GLN A 396 20.31 7.57 -6.65
CA GLN A 396 19.49 6.96 -5.64
C GLN A 396 20.01 5.57 -5.30
N VAL A 397 20.10 5.26 -4.02
CA VAL A 397 20.29 3.89 -3.53
C VAL A 397 18.93 3.37 -3.08
N LEU A 398 18.42 2.34 -3.75
CA LEU A 398 17.23 1.62 -3.37
C LEU A 398 17.64 0.45 -2.47
N VAL A 399 17.07 0.40 -1.26
CA VAL A 399 17.32 -0.68 -0.29
C VAL A 399 16.03 -1.42 -0.03
N GLY A 400 15.94 -2.67 -0.50
CA GLY A 400 14.87 -3.60 -0.14
C GLY A 400 15.30 -4.41 1.07
N LEU A 401 14.53 -4.35 2.17
CA LEU A 401 14.83 -5.06 3.40
C LEU A 401 14.10 -6.42 3.46
N ASN A 402 14.66 -7.33 4.26
CA ASN A 402 13.97 -8.57 4.58
C ASN A 402 12.77 -8.32 5.51
N PRO A 403 11.75 -9.21 5.52
CA PRO A 403 10.49 -8.99 6.24
C PRO A 403 10.63 -8.88 7.76
N GLU A 404 11.72 -9.41 8.31
CA GLU A 404 12.02 -9.43 9.74
C GLU A 404 13.26 -8.58 10.02
N GLY A 405 13.33 -8.00 11.22
CA GLY A 405 14.42 -7.14 11.65
C GLY A 405 13.90 -5.84 12.27
N ARG A 406 14.82 -4.90 12.46
CA ARG A 406 14.53 -3.58 13.04
C ARG A 406 13.55 -2.78 12.19
N GLU A 407 12.97 -1.74 12.81
CA GLU A 407 12.12 -0.76 12.12
C GLU A 407 12.92 0.01 11.06
N VAL A 408 12.27 0.36 9.94
CA VAL A 408 12.93 1.10 8.84
C VAL A 408 13.49 2.42 9.34
N SER A 409 12.71 3.14 10.14
CA SER A 409 13.11 4.42 10.74
C SER A 409 14.30 4.27 11.69
N GLU A 410 14.41 3.16 12.42
CA GLU A 410 15.58 2.88 13.29
C GLU A 410 16.84 2.66 12.45
N ILE A 411 16.74 1.89 11.37
CA ILE A 411 17.84 1.62 10.43
C ILE A 411 18.31 2.92 9.77
N VAL A 412 17.37 3.70 9.23
CA VAL A 412 17.66 4.99 8.57
C VAL A 412 18.31 5.96 9.54
N ASN A 413 17.77 6.11 10.75
CA ASN A 413 18.35 6.99 11.76
C ASN A 413 19.75 6.53 12.22
N GLY A 414 19.98 5.21 12.32
CA GLY A 414 21.28 4.65 12.67
C GLY A 414 22.38 4.89 11.63
N MET A 415 22.05 4.82 10.34
CA MET A 415 23.03 5.04 9.25
C MET A 415 23.17 6.49 8.79
N ARG A 416 22.23 7.36 9.19
CA ARG A 416 22.12 8.75 8.72
C ARG A 416 23.43 9.52 8.83
N GLU A 417 24.06 9.49 9.99
CA GLU A 417 25.30 10.22 10.22
C GLU A 417 26.47 9.69 9.37
N ALA A 418 26.57 8.36 9.23
CA ALA A 418 27.62 7.74 8.42
C ALA A 418 27.46 8.06 6.92
N VAL A 419 26.22 8.03 6.42
CA VAL A 419 25.89 8.34 5.02
C VAL A 419 26.09 9.83 4.71
N LEU A 420 25.69 10.74 5.62
CA LEU A 420 25.88 12.18 5.43
C LEU A 420 27.35 12.63 5.45
N ARG A 421 28.26 11.80 6.00
CA ARG A 421 29.71 12.07 5.98
C ARG A 421 30.38 11.71 4.65
N VAL A 422 29.68 11.03 3.73
CA VAL A 422 30.24 10.68 2.41
C VAL A 422 30.47 11.97 1.61
N PRO A 423 31.72 12.27 1.18
CA PRO A 423 32.04 13.51 0.49
C PRO A 423 31.62 13.48 -0.98
N GLY A 424 31.23 14.63 -1.53
CA GLY A 424 30.95 14.81 -2.96
C GLY A 424 29.49 15.16 -3.33
N PRO A 425 28.45 14.56 -2.72
CA PRO A 425 27.07 14.96 -2.96
C PRO A 425 26.81 16.39 -2.46
N SER A 426 26.03 17.17 -3.20
CA SER A 426 25.56 18.48 -2.72
C SER A 426 24.43 18.32 -1.71
N ARG A 427 23.59 17.29 -1.89
CA ARG A 427 22.46 16.98 -1.00
C ARG A 427 22.22 15.48 -0.93
N VAL A 428 22.00 14.97 0.27
CA VAL A 428 21.57 13.59 0.52
C VAL A 428 20.29 13.62 1.34
N THR A 429 19.26 12.90 0.92
CA THR A 429 17.98 12.79 1.64
C THR A 429 17.55 11.33 1.75
N PHE A 430 16.75 11.02 2.75
CA PHE A 430 16.18 9.69 2.96
C PHE A 430 14.69 9.74 2.64
N LEU A 431 14.20 8.74 1.94
CA LEU A 431 12.79 8.57 1.64
C LEU A 431 12.34 7.22 2.17
N GLU A 432 11.54 7.25 3.22
CA GLU A 432 10.87 6.07 3.79
C GLU A 432 9.46 6.00 3.20
N LEU A 433 9.10 4.87 2.58
CA LEU A 433 7.75 4.68 2.07
C LEU A 433 6.84 4.14 3.18
N ALA A 434 5.69 4.77 3.39
CA ALA A 434 4.67 4.29 4.31
C ALA A 434 3.49 3.69 3.55
N GLY A 435 2.89 2.63 4.10
CA GLY A 435 1.60 2.13 3.62
C GLY A 435 0.44 3.06 4.03
N GLY A 436 -0.69 2.96 3.32
CA GLY A 436 -1.90 3.73 3.61
C GLY A 436 -2.12 4.93 2.68
N PRO A 437 -3.17 5.74 2.93
CA PRO A 437 -3.40 6.98 2.18
C PRO A 437 -2.16 7.88 2.24
N PRO A 438 -1.72 8.50 1.14
CA PRO A 438 -0.64 9.47 1.19
C PRO A 438 -1.04 10.61 2.13
N ALA A 439 -0.43 10.66 3.31
CA ALA A 439 -0.50 11.82 4.15
C ALA A 439 0.52 12.82 3.59
N ALA A 440 0.04 13.96 3.08
CA ALA A 440 0.95 15.06 2.80
C ALA A 440 1.79 15.36 4.05
N LYS A 441 3.02 15.86 3.86
CA LYS A 441 3.85 16.31 4.99
C LYS A 441 3.00 17.14 5.95
N PRO A 442 3.06 16.89 7.27
CA PRO A 442 2.22 17.59 8.25
C PRO A 442 2.29 19.12 8.12
N ILE A 443 3.41 19.62 7.61
CA ILE A 443 3.62 21.02 7.26
C ILE A 443 3.99 21.08 5.76
N SER A 444 3.13 21.72 4.97
CA SER A 444 3.37 22.01 3.55
C SER A 444 2.97 23.45 3.27
N ILE A 445 3.92 24.26 2.83
CA ILE A 445 3.73 25.70 2.59
C ILE A 445 3.90 25.96 1.10
N LYS A 446 2.87 26.57 0.47
CA LYS A 446 2.91 26.94 -0.95
C LYS A 446 3.03 28.45 -1.08
N VAL A 447 4.16 28.93 -1.60
CA VAL A 447 4.39 30.34 -1.92
C VAL A 447 3.89 30.59 -3.36
N ARG A 448 3.19 31.70 -3.60
CA ARG A 448 2.66 32.08 -4.93
C ARG A 448 3.00 33.53 -5.23
N GLY A 449 3.41 33.79 -6.46
CA GLY A 449 3.87 35.10 -6.93
C GLY A 449 4.16 35.04 -8.43
N SER A 450 4.34 36.21 -9.05
CA SER A 450 4.66 36.33 -10.47
C SER A 450 6.15 36.46 -10.77
N ASP A 451 6.95 36.88 -9.78
CA ASP A 451 8.38 37.07 -9.91
C ASP A 451 9.15 35.98 -9.14
N PHE A 452 10.09 35.31 -9.82
CA PHE A 452 10.85 34.22 -9.22
C PHE A 452 11.82 34.70 -8.12
N SER A 453 12.40 35.89 -8.26
CA SER A 453 13.34 36.43 -7.27
C SER A 453 12.65 36.78 -5.96
N GLU A 454 11.42 37.31 -6.04
CA GLU A 454 10.56 37.56 -4.88
C GLU A 454 10.12 36.26 -4.22
N LEU A 455 9.68 35.27 -5.03
CA LEU A 455 9.33 33.93 -4.54
C LEU A 455 10.50 33.26 -3.81
N ARG A 456 11.72 33.33 -4.37
CA ARG A 456 12.93 32.78 -3.76
C ARG A 456 13.23 33.43 -2.41
N SER A 457 13.17 34.76 -2.36
CA SER A 457 13.42 35.51 -1.11
C SER A 457 12.41 35.14 -0.02
N ALA A 458 11.12 35.09 -0.36
CA ALA A 458 10.07 34.67 0.57
C ALA A 458 10.23 33.21 1.04
N ALA A 459 10.61 32.30 0.14
CA ALA A 459 10.87 30.90 0.49
C ALA A 459 12.08 30.75 1.43
N ASP A 460 13.14 31.53 1.21
CA ASP A 460 14.33 31.54 2.07
C ASP A 460 14.03 32.11 3.48
N GLU A 461 13.19 33.13 3.58
CA GLU A 461 12.69 33.62 4.88
C GLU A 461 11.86 32.56 5.62
N ILE A 462 10.92 31.91 4.93
CA ILE A 462 10.12 30.82 5.51
C ILE A 462 11.02 29.67 5.95
N ARG A 463 12.02 29.30 5.15
CA ARG A 463 13.00 28.27 5.49
C ARG A 463 13.77 28.65 6.77
N ALA A 464 14.22 29.90 6.90
CA ALA A 464 14.92 30.36 8.10
C ALA A 464 14.03 30.29 9.36
N ILE A 465 12.74 30.61 9.24
CA ILE A 465 11.77 30.45 10.34
C ILE A 465 11.61 28.98 10.72
N LEU A 466 11.44 28.10 9.72
CA LEU A 466 11.27 26.67 9.93
C LEU A 466 12.52 26.03 10.56
N GLN A 467 13.72 26.43 10.16
CA GLN A 467 14.98 25.92 10.72
C GLN A 467 15.13 26.23 12.21
N ASN A 468 14.59 27.37 12.67
CA ASN A 468 14.65 27.78 14.07
C ASN A 468 13.48 27.25 14.90
N THR A 469 12.54 26.52 14.30
CA THR A 469 11.36 25.98 14.99
C THR A 469 11.66 24.59 15.54
N ALA A 470 11.62 24.45 16.87
CA ALA A 470 11.85 23.17 17.54
C ALA A 470 10.88 22.08 17.03
N GLY A 471 11.40 20.93 16.63
CA GLY A 471 10.63 19.79 16.12
C GLY A 471 10.51 19.72 14.60
N VAL A 472 10.85 20.79 13.86
CA VAL A 472 10.91 20.75 12.39
C VAL A 472 12.23 20.13 11.96
N LYS A 473 12.16 19.15 11.05
CA LYS A 473 13.31 18.46 10.45
C LYS A 473 13.10 18.34 8.94
N GLU A 474 14.18 18.16 8.20
CA GLU A 474 14.16 17.83 6.77
C GLU A 474 13.34 18.81 5.89
N ILE A 475 13.66 20.10 6.00
CA ILE A 475 13.03 21.15 5.20
C ILE A 475 13.42 20.99 3.74
N THR A 476 12.45 20.63 2.91
CA THR A 476 12.61 20.49 1.46
C THR A 476 12.07 21.70 0.73
N ASP A 477 12.79 22.11 -0.31
CA ASP A 477 12.43 23.18 -1.23
C ASP A 477 12.41 22.58 -2.64
N ASP A 478 11.34 22.85 -3.37
CA ASP A 478 11.10 22.36 -4.73
C ASP A 478 11.72 23.26 -5.81
N ALA A 479 12.17 24.47 -5.45
CA ALA A 479 12.94 25.32 -6.33
C ALA A 479 14.30 24.67 -6.62
N GLN A 480 14.49 24.28 -7.88
CA GLN A 480 15.74 23.70 -8.35
C GLN A 480 16.70 24.79 -8.80
N ASP A 481 17.99 24.58 -8.54
CA ASP A 481 19.04 25.41 -9.11
C ASP A 481 19.00 25.30 -10.64
N GLY A 482 19.10 26.44 -11.31
CA GLY A 482 19.20 26.48 -12.76
C GLY A 482 20.45 25.76 -13.25
N ARG A 483 20.38 25.19 -14.45
CA ARG A 483 21.58 24.71 -15.14
C ARG A 483 22.36 25.88 -15.74
N LEU A 484 23.68 25.74 -15.81
CA LEU A 484 24.49 26.64 -16.65
C LEU A 484 23.97 26.58 -18.09
N ALA A 485 23.66 27.75 -18.65
CA ALA A 485 23.12 27.88 -19.99
C ALA A 485 23.98 28.86 -20.78
N LEU A 486 24.43 28.44 -21.95
CA LEU A 486 25.04 29.34 -22.92
C LEU A 486 23.93 30.04 -23.70
N GLN A 487 23.70 31.33 -23.40
CA GLN A 487 22.70 32.13 -24.10
C GLN A 487 23.32 32.83 -25.30
N LEU A 488 22.94 32.42 -26.50
CA LEU A 488 23.36 33.05 -27.74
C LEU A 488 22.33 34.09 -28.15
N LYS A 489 22.74 35.37 -28.17
CA LYS A 489 21.89 36.46 -28.63
C LYS A 489 22.34 36.89 -30.01
N LEU A 490 21.45 36.76 -30.99
CA LEU A 490 21.71 37.23 -32.35
C LEU A 490 21.60 38.76 -32.40
N ASP A 491 22.56 39.40 -33.07
CA ASP A 491 22.48 40.82 -33.41
C ASP A 491 21.63 40.96 -34.69
N PRO A 492 20.43 41.56 -34.59
CA PRO A 492 19.51 41.64 -35.72
C PRO A 492 20.08 42.44 -36.90
N ASP A 493 20.92 43.45 -36.66
CA ASP A 493 21.48 44.29 -37.72
C ASP A 493 22.56 43.54 -38.50
N GLN A 494 23.38 42.73 -37.82
CA GLN A 494 24.40 41.92 -38.45
C GLN A 494 23.81 40.73 -39.23
N VAL A 495 22.75 40.12 -38.70
CA VAL A 495 22.03 39.05 -39.42
C VAL A 495 21.38 39.60 -40.69
N ALA A 496 20.77 40.78 -40.64
CA ALA A 496 20.20 41.43 -41.83
C ALA A 496 21.27 41.77 -42.89
N ARG A 497 22.45 42.28 -42.46
CA ARG A 497 23.55 42.64 -43.39
C ARG A 497 24.21 41.45 -44.05
N SER A 498 24.28 40.31 -43.36
CA SER A 498 24.88 39.08 -43.90
C SER A 498 23.96 38.34 -44.88
N GLY A 499 22.68 38.72 -44.97
CA GLY A 499 21.68 38.05 -45.80
C GLY A 499 21.27 36.67 -45.27
N LEU A 500 21.64 36.34 -44.03
CA LEU A 500 21.31 35.07 -43.39
C LEU A 500 19.89 35.11 -42.79
N VAL A 501 19.20 33.97 -42.83
CA VAL A 501 17.89 33.83 -42.19
C VAL A 501 18.09 33.41 -40.73
N PRO A 502 17.52 34.12 -39.73
CA PRO A 502 17.67 33.77 -38.32
C PRO A 502 17.33 32.32 -37.98
N GLN A 503 16.33 31.75 -38.67
CA GLN A 503 15.90 30.36 -38.50
C GLN A 503 16.98 29.35 -38.94
N GLU A 504 17.73 29.64 -40.01
CA GLU A 504 18.83 28.78 -40.47
C GLU A 504 20.00 28.83 -39.50
N ILE A 505 20.32 30.02 -38.97
CA ILE A 505 21.36 30.19 -37.93
C ILE A 505 21.00 29.35 -36.70
N ALA A 506 19.76 29.48 -36.21
CA ALA A 506 19.29 28.72 -35.05
C ALA A 506 19.34 27.20 -35.29
N ARG A 507 18.91 26.73 -36.47
CA ARG A 507 18.95 25.31 -36.82
C ARG A 507 20.39 24.78 -36.92
N ASN A 508 21.30 25.52 -37.55
CA ASN A 508 22.70 25.11 -37.67
C ASN A 508 23.40 25.03 -36.31
N ILE A 509 23.13 26.00 -35.41
CA ILE A 509 23.63 25.95 -34.03
C ILE A 509 23.10 24.71 -33.32
N ARG A 510 21.80 24.40 -33.43
CA ARG A 510 21.22 23.20 -32.83
C ARG A 510 21.87 21.92 -33.33
N ILE A 511 22.06 21.79 -34.65
CA ILE A 511 22.71 20.62 -35.26
C ILE A 511 24.15 20.45 -34.75
N LEU A 512 24.87 21.54 -34.51
CA LEU A 512 26.23 21.51 -33.99
C LEU A 512 26.32 21.10 -32.52
N VAL A 513 25.31 21.44 -31.71
CA VAL A 513 25.33 21.21 -30.25
C VAL A 513 24.61 19.92 -29.85
N ASP A 514 23.33 19.80 -30.22
CA ASP A 514 22.46 18.70 -29.79
C ASP A 514 22.26 17.64 -30.89
N GLY A 515 22.61 17.99 -32.13
CA GLY A 515 22.19 17.23 -33.30
C GLY A 515 20.72 17.45 -33.66
N GLU A 516 20.23 16.68 -34.63
CA GLU A 516 18.83 16.74 -35.05
C GLU A 516 18.36 15.31 -35.38
N ILE A 517 17.26 14.90 -34.76
CA ILE A 517 16.60 13.65 -35.13
C ILE A 517 15.88 13.89 -36.45
N VAL A 518 16.40 13.30 -37.52
CA VAL A 518 15.87 13.44 -38.88
C VAL A 518 14.82 12.39 -39.23
N GLU A 519 14.95 11.17 -38.69
CA GLU A 519 13.99 10.08 -38.88
C GLU A 519 14.07 9.08 -37.72
N THR A 520 12.97 8.39 -37.46
CA THR A 520 12.90 7.24 -36.57
C THR A 520 12.48 6.02 -37.38
N VAL A 521 13.26 4.94 -37.28
CA VAL A 521 12.99 3.68 -37.98
C VAL A 521 12.73 2.57 -36.97
N GLN A 522 11.82 1.66 -37.31
CA GLN A 522 11.55 0.46 -36.53
C GLN A 522 12.43 -0.67 -37.08
N ASP A 523 13.40 -1.12 -36.29
CA ASP A 523 14.30 -2.22 -36.64
C ASP A 523 13.85 -3.51 -35.92
N GLN A 524 13.51 -4.53 -36.71
CA GLN A 524 13.11 -5.87 -36.26
C GLN A 524 11.87 -5.99 -35.34
N GLY A 525 11.03 -4.95 -35.26
CA GLY A 525 9.72 -5.02 -34.61
C GLY A 525 9.75 -4.52 -33.19
#